data_AF-A0A9E7FD40-F1
#
_entry.id   AF-A0A9E7FD40-F1
#
_cell.length_a   1.000
_cell.length_b   1.000
_cell.length_c   1.000
_cell.angle_alpha   90.00
_cell.angle_beta   90.00
_cell.angle_gamma   90.00
#
_symmetry.space_group_name_H-M   'P 1'
#
loop_
_entity.id
_entity.type
_entity.pdbx_description
1 polymer ?
#
loop_
_entity_poly.entity_id
_entity_poly.type
_entity_poly.pdbx_seq_one_letter_code
_entity_poly.pdbx_strand_id
1 'polypeptide(L)'
;MADVSFFVGILGNVISILVFASPIGTFRRIVKTKSTESFKVLPYITTLLSTSLWTFYGLLKPGGLLVVTVNGVGTVLQAIYIILFLINAPNDTRAKAKMAKLVVLGLQSNSLYLT
;
A
#
# COMPACT_ATOMS: atom_id res chain seq x y z
N MET A 1 15.01 28.97 -5.49
CA MET A 1 14.65 29.03 -4.06
C MET A 1 13.58 27.97 -3.83
N ALA A 2 13.67 27.18 -2.76
CA ALA A 2 12.60 26.23 -2.42
C ALA A 2 11.32 27.02 -2.10
N ASP A 3 10.19 26.61 -2.68
CA ASP A 3 8.90 27.25 -2.46
C ASP A 3 8.19 26.69 -1.22
N VAL A 4 7.16 27.38 -0.74
CA VAL A 4 6.36 26.92 0.41
C VAL A 4 5.75 25.54 0.15
N SER A 5 5.34 25.28 -1.10
CA SER A 5 4.78 24.00 -1.55
C SER A 5 5.71 22.82 -1.31
N PHE A 6 7.02 23.00 -1.52
CA PHE A 6 8.04 21.97 -1.30
C PHE A 6 8.14 21.57 0.18
N PHE A 7 8.19 22.56 1.08
CA PHE A 7 8.24 22.29 2.53
C PHE A 7 6.97 21.61 3.03
N VAL A 8 5.80 22.08 2.58
CA VAL A 8 4.50 21.44 2.87
C VAL A 8 4.47 20.01 2.34
N GLY A 9 5.02 19.78 1.14
CA GLY A 9 5.11 18.45 0.54
C GLY A 9 5.98 17.47 1.34
N ILE A 10 7.11 17.93 1.90
CA ILE A 10 7.96 17.10 2.78
C ILE A 10 7.22 16.76 4.08
N LEU A 11 6.60 17.75 4.73
CA LEU A 11 5.80 17.53 5.94
C LEU A 11 4.67 16.52 5.69
N GLY A 12 3.96 16.67 4.58
CA GLY A 12 2.91 15.73 4.16
C GLY A 12 3.44 14.32 3.91
N ASN A 13 4.63 14.18 3.31
CA ASN A 13 5.29 12.89 3.11
C ASN A 13 5.57 12.20 4.46
N VAL A 14 6.17 12.92 5.41
CA VAL A 14 6.50 12.38 6.74
C VAL A 14 5.24 11.90 7.46
N ILE A 15 4.21 12.73 7.53
CA ILE A 15 2.94 12.38 8.20
C ILE A 15 2.30 11.16 7.52
N SER A 16 2.26 11.12 6.19
CA SER A 16 1.66 10.00 5.45
C SER A 16 2.41 8.69 5.68
N ILE A 17 3.75 8.71 5.75
CA ILE A 17 4.54 7.52 6.07
C ILE A 17 4.23 7.03 7.48
N LEU A 18 4.08 7.93 8.46
CA LEU A 18 3.68 7.56 9.81
C LEU A 18 2.27 6.93 9.84
N VAL A 19 1.33 7.44 9.05
CA VAL A 19 0.00 6.86 8.89
C VAL A 19 0.08 5.46 8.27
N PHE A 20 0.89 5.25 7.22
CA PHE A 20 1.13 3.91 6.65
C PHE A 20 1.81 2.95 7.63
N ALA A 21 2.60 3.46 8.57
CA ALA A 21 3.25 2.69 9.63
C ALA A 21 2.32 2.38 10.82
N SER A 22 1.17 3.07 10.96
CA SER A 22 0.24 2.87 12.09
C SER A 22 -0.20 1.40 12.31
N PRO A 23 -0.40 0.56 11.27
CA PRO A 23 -0.83 -0.83 11.46
C PRO A 23 0.28 -1.80 11.91
N ILE A 24 1.55 -1.36 12.02
CA ILE A 24 2.67 -2.24 12.39
C ILE A 24 2.39 -2.99 13.71
N GLY A 25 1.83 -2.31 14.71
CA GLY A 25 1.47 -2.94 15.99
C GLY A 25 0.43 -4.05 15.82
N THR A 26 -0.59 -3.81 15.00
CA THR A 26 -1.63 -4.79 14.67
C THR A 26 -1.04 -6.00 13.93
N PHE A 27 -0.19 -5.79 12.94
CA PHE A 27 0.43 -6.88 12.20
C PHE A 27 1.44 -7.67 13.04
N ARG A 28 2.16 -7.03 13.96
CA ARG A 28 2.97 -7.74 14.96
C ARG A 28 2.13 -8.69 15.80
N ARG A 29 0.93 -8.28 16.22
CA ARG A 29 -0.01 -9.15 16.93
C ARG A 29 -0.45 -10.33 16.06
N ILE A 30 -0.88 -10.08 14.82
CA ILE A 30 -1.30 -11.14 13.88
C ILE A 30 -0.20 -12.20 13.69
N VAL A 31 1.06 -11.75 13.50
CA VAL A 31 2.21 -12.66 13.32
C VAL A 31 2.50 -13.47 14.58
N LYS A 32 2.30 -12.89 15.77
CA LYS A 32 2.50 -13.55 17.07
C LYS A 32 1.38 -14.55 17.39
N THR A 33 0.13 -14.20 17.13
CA THR A 33 -1.04 -15.04 17.42
C THR A 33 -1.32 -16.09 16.34
N LYS A 34 -0.68 -15.97 15.17
CA LYS A 34 -0.92 -16.83 13.99
C LYS A 34 -2.39 -16.84 13.56
N SER A 35 -3.10 -15.75 13.84
CA SER A 35 -4.51 -15.59 13.49
C SER A 35 -4.77 -14.16 13.05
N THR A 36 -5.51 -14.02 11.96
CA THR A 36 -5.98 -12.71 11.47
C THR A 36 -7.16 -12.18 12.28
N GLU A 37 -7.67 -12.93 13.27
CA GLU A 37 -8.85 -12.57 14.06
C GLU A 37 -10.00 -12.12 13.12
N SER A 38 -10.70 -11.02 13.43
CA SER A 38 -11.73 -10.40 12.59
C SER A 38 -11.17 -9.32 11.64
N PHE A 39 -9.85 -9.28 11.44
CA PHE A 39 -9.19 -8.23 10.68
C PHE A 39 -9.48 -8.35 9.17
N LYS A 40 -9.69 -7.21 8.51
CA LYS A 40 -10.02 -7.13 7.08
C LYS A 40 -8.80 -6.69 6.29
N VAL A 41 -8.39 -7.48 5.28
CA VAL A 41 -7.28 -7.13 4.38
C VAL A 41 -7.68 -6.20 3.23
N LEU A 42 -8.98 -6.05 2.96
CA LEU A 42 -9.49 -5.22 1.85
C LEU A 42 -8.94 -3.78 1.84
N PRO A 43 -8.88 -3.03 2.96
CA PRO A 43 -8.31 -1.68 2.97
C PRO A 43 -6.84 -1.63 2.52
N TYR A 44 -6.07 -2.69 2.81
CA TYR A 44 -4.67 -2.81 2.43
C TYR A 44 -4.54 -3.02 0.93
N ILE A 45 -5.40 -3.87 0.35
CA ILE A 45 -5.45 -4.10 -1.10
C ILE A 45 -5.85 -2.84 -1.85
N THR A 46 -6.90 -2.13 -1.42
CA THR A 46 -7.33 -0.89 -2.08
C THR A 46 -6.27 0.20 -1.97
N THR A 47 -5.60 0.31 -0.82
CA THR A 47 -4.51 1.28 -0.62
C THR A 47 -3.29 0.92 -1.47
N LEU A 48 -2.93 -0.37 -1.59
CA LEU A 48 -1.86 -0.84 -2.49
C LEU A 48 -2.14 -0.41 -3.93
N LEU A 49 -3.35 -0.67 -4.43
CA LEU A 49 -3.74 -0.32 -5.79
C LEU A 49 -3.70 1.20 -6.01
N SER A 50 -4.24 1.98 -5.08
CA SER A 50 -4.22 3.45 -5.15
C SER A 50 -2.79 4.01 -5.12
N THR A 51 -1.97 3.56 -4.18
CA THR A 51 -0.59 4.04 -4.05
C THR A 51 0.28 3.59 -5.24
N SER A 52 0.03 2.41 -5.82
CA SER A 52 0.73 2.00 -7.05
C SER A 52 0.40 2.91 -8.25
N LEU A 53 -0.88 3.30 -8.42
CA LEU A 53 -1.31 4.27 -9.45
C LEU A 53 -0.62 5.61 -9.28
N TRP A 54 -0.66 6.16 -8.06
CA TRP A 54 -0.06 7.46 -7.77
C TRP A 54 1.46 7.45 -7.91
N THR A 55 2.11 6.33 -7.59
CA THR A 55 3.55 6.16 -7.82
C THR A 55 3.85 6.25 -9.31
N PHE A 56 3.11 5.51 -10.15
CA PHE A 56 3.32 5.55 -11.59
C PHE A 56 3.00 6.92 -12.19
N TYR A 57 1.90 7.54 -11.77
CA TYR A 57 1.55 8.91 -12.16
C TYR A 57 2.68 9.90 -11.84
N GLY A 58 3.25 9.82 -10.62
CA GLY A 58 4.35 10.68 -10.21
C GLY A 58 5.63 10.48 -11.03
N LEU A 59 5.89 9.25 -11.51
CA LEU A 59 7.04 8.97 -12.38
C LEU A 59 6.89 9.61 -13.77
N LEU A 60 5.66 9.71 -14.28
CA LEU A 60 5.38 10.34 -15.58
C LEU A 60 5.34 11.87 -15.53
N LYS A 61 5.09 12.45 -14.34
CA LYS A 61 4.89 13.89 -14.18
C LYS A 61 6.23 14.59 -13.85
N PRO A 62 6.63 15.63 -14.62
CA PRO A 62 7.75 16.49 -14.21
C PRO A 62 7.51 17.08 -12.82
N GLY A 63 8.48 16.96 -11.91
CA GLY A 63 8.35 17.40 -10.52
C GLY A 63 7.54 16.46 -9.61
N GLY A 64 7.17 15.26 -10.07
CA GLY A 64 6.38 14.29 -9.30
C GLY A 64 7.12 13.58 -8.17
N LEU A 65 8.38 13.93 -7.86
CA LEU A 65 9.23 13.20 -6.92
C LEU A 65 8.57 13.01 -5.55
N LEU A 66 7.99 14.06 -4.96
CA LEU A 66 7.32 13.98 -3.65
C LEU A 66 6.07 13.11 -3.66
N VAL A 67 5.44 12.91 -4.83
CA VAL A 67 4.30 12.00 -5.00
C VAL A 67 4.80 10.56 -5.11
N VAL A 68 5.89 10.33 -5.87
CA VAL A 68 6.53 9.02 -6.01
C VAL A 68 7.04 8.52 -4.66
N THR A 69 7.69 9.37 -3.86
CA THR A 69 8.30 8.95 -2.58
C THR A 69 7.25 8.46 -1.59
N VAL A 70 6.19 9.24 -1.34
CA VAL A 70 5.16 8.86 -0.35
C VAL A 70 4.38 7.63 -0.80
N ASN A 71 3.96 7.58 -2.08
CA ASN A 71 3.15 6.49 -2.59
C ASN A 71 3.97 5.22 -2.85
N GLY A 72 5.26 5.35 -3.19
CA GLY A 72 6.16 4.21 -3.32
C GLY A 72 6.37 3.52 -1.98
N VAL A 73 6.63 4.29 -0.91
CA VAL A 73 6.72 3.75 0.46
C VAL A 73 5.38 3.12 0.88
N GLY A 74 4.26 3.79 0.57
CA GLY A 74 2.92 3.24 0.77
C GLY A 74 2.75 1.88 0.08
N THR A 75 3.09 1.79 -1.20
CA THR A 75 2.99 0.56 -2.00
C THR A 75 3.76 -0.59 -1.36
N VAL A 76 5.01 -0.35 -0.94
CA VAL A 76 5.86 -1.36 -0.29
C VAL A 76 5.25 -1.80 1.05
N LEU A 77 4.84 -0.86 1.90
CA LEU A 77 4.25 -1.19 3.22
C LEU A 77 2.94 -1.97 3.08
N GLN A 78 2.05 -1.55 2.17
CA GLN A 78 0.78 -2.26 1.94
C GLN A 78 1.01 -3.68 1.39
N ALA A 79 2.00 -3.86 0.52
CA ALA A 79 2.38 -5.19 0.04
C ALA A 79 2.86 -6.09 1.18
N ILE A 80 3.70 -5.58 2.08
CA ILE A 80 4.16 -6.31 3.27
C ILE A 80 2.97 -6.74 4.14
N TYR A 81 2.03 -5.83 4.42
CA TYR A 81 0.85 -6.14 5.21
C TYR A 81 -0.02 -7.22 4.56
N ILE A 82 -0.25 -7.15 3.25
CA ILE A 82 -1.01 -8.18 2.53
C ILE A 82 -0.30 -9.53 2.59
N ILE A 83 1.02 -9.58 2.39
CA ILE A 83 1.81 -10.82 2.48
C ILE A 83 1.70 -11.42 3.89
N LEU A 84 1.91 -10.62 4.94
CA LEU A 84 1.79 -11.08 6.32
C LEU A 84 0.38 -11.57 6.64
N PHE A 85 -0.65 -10.89 6.13
CA PHE A 85 -2.04 -11.34 6.28
C PHE A 85 -2.26 -12.70 5.61
N LEU A 86 -1.82 -12.88 4.36
CA LEU A 86 -2.00 -14.13 3.61
C LEU A 86 -1.28 -15.33 4.25
N ILE A 87 -0.11 -15.10 4.84
CA ILE A 87 0.67 -16.12 5.57
C ILE A 87 -0.07 -16.56 6.84
N ASN A 88 -0.64 -15.62 7.60
CA ASN A 88 -1.27 -15.91 8.91
C ASN A 88 -2.80 -16.12 8.84
N ALA A 89 -3.42 -15.92 7.67
CA ALA A 89 -4.85 -16.16 7.47
C ALA A 89 -5.17 -17.67 7.50
N PRO A 90 -6.37 -18.07 7.98
CA PRO A 90 -6.84 -19.45 7.93
C PRO A 90 -6.66 -20.08 6.55
N ASN A 91 -6.45 -21.40 6.47
CA ASN A 91 -6.19 -22.15 5.24
C ASN A 91 -7.42 -22.28 4.32
N ASP A 92 -8.19 -21.20 4.15
CA ASP A 92 -9.14 -21.05 3.06
C ASP A 92 -8.39 -20.64 1.79
N THR A 93 -7.92 -21.65 1.06
CA THR A 93 -7.21 -21.49 -0.22
C THR A 93 -8.03 -20.69 -1.23
N ARG A 94 -9.37 -20.78 -1.18
CA ARG A 94 -10.27 -20.08 -2.13
C ARG A 94 -10.30 -18.58 -1.83
N ALA A 95 -10.38 -18.21 -0.56
CA ALA A 95 -10.30 -16.81 -0.13
C ALA A 95 -8.94 -16.20 -0.47
N LYS A 96 -7.83 -16.91 -0.17
CA LYS A 96 -6.47 -16.47 -0.52
C LYS A 96 -6.30 -16.26 -2.02
N ALA A 97 -6.77 -17.22 -2.84
CA ALA A 97 -6.73 -17.11 -4.29
C ALA A 97 -7.56 -15.93 -4.82
N LYS A 98 -8.76 -15.69 -4.26
CA LYS A 98 -9.60 -14.54 -4.65
C LYS A 98 -8.91 -13.20 -4.35
N MET A 99 -8.25 -13.09 -3.20
CA MET A 99 -7.51 -11.87 -2.81
C MET A 99 -6.27 -11.66 -3.66
N ALA A 100 -5.47 -12.70 -3.90
CA ALA A 100 -4.32 -12.64 -4.80
C ALA A 100 -4.75 -12.25 -6.22
N LYS A 101 -5.84 -12.84 -6.72
CA LYS A 101 -6.41 -12.49 -8.02
C LYS A 101 -6.87 -11.04 -8.07
N LEU A 102 -7.49 -10.52 -7.00
CA LEU A 102 -7.89 -9.11 -6.93
C LEU A 102 -6.69 -8.16 -6.99
N VAL A 103 -5.61 -8.47 -6.29
CA VAL A 103 -4.36 -7.69 -6.35
C VAL A 103 -3.77 -7.71 -7.76
N VAL A 104 -3.63 -8.89 -8.37
CA VAL A 104 -3.05 -9.04 -9.71
C VAL A 104 -3.89 -8.31 -10.76
N LEU A 105 -5.20 -8.54 -10.78
CA LEU A 105 -6.10 -7.88 -11.73
C LEU A 105 -6.11 -6.36 -11.53
N GLY A 106 -6.08 -5.90 -10.29
CA GLY A 106 -6.01 -4.47 -9.99
C GLY A 106 -4.72 -3.83 -10.52
N LEU A 107 -3.57 -4.47 -10.30
CA LEU A 107 -2.28 -3.97 -10.80
C LEU A 107 -2.20 -4.01 -12.33
N GLN A 108 -2.74 -5.05 -12.97
CA GLN A 108 -2.84 -5.12 -14.44
C GLN A 108 -3.72 -4.01 -15.00
N SER A 109 -4.89 -3.79 -14.40
CA SER A 109 -5.80 -2.71 -14.78
C SER A 109 -5.12 -1.35 -14.66
N ASN A 110 -4.42 -1.10 -13.55
CA ASN A 110 -3.62 0.11 -13.34
C ASN A 110 -2.58 0.34 -14.45
N SER A 111 -1.90 -0.73 -14.88
CA SER A 111 -0.93 -0.64 -15.97
C SER A 111 -1.60 -0.28 -17.30
N LEU A 112 -2.78 -0.81 -17.59
CA LEU A 112 -3.53 -0.55 -18.83
C LEU A 112 -4.05 0.89 -18.90
N TYR A 113 -4.44 1.49 -17.77
CA TYR A 113 -4.92 2.88 -17.74
C TYR A 113 -3.82 3.92 -17.99
N LEU A 114 -2.55 3.53 -17.91
CA LEU A 114 -1.42 4.45 -17.92
C LEU A 114 -0.46 4.22 -19.11
N THR A 115 -0.82 3.32 -20.03
CA THR A 115 -0.20 3.09 -21.35
C THR A 115 -1.16 3.50 -22.46
#